data_AF-W7YXZ1-F1
#
_entry.id   AF-W7YXZ1-F1
#
_cell.length_a   1.000
_cell.length_b   1.000
_cell.length_c   1.000
_cell.angle_alpha   90.00
_cell.angle_beta   90.00
_cell.angle_gamma   90.00
#
_symmetry.space_group_name_H-M   'P 1'
#
loop_
_entity.id
_entity.type
_entity.pdbx_description
1 polymer ?
#
loop_
_entity_poly.entity_id
_entity_poly.type
_entity_poly.pdbx_seq_one_letter_code
_entity_poly.pdbx_strand_id
1 'polypeptide(L)'
;MWKIIIGIGLEFLFLNTIIIAGKFWGNGMDWIQSEPDVGKRKQFMEDYFETVLAGYRSETRLDHTMLNTLPLFIQANLLENIIDAFEVMRNNGEEPECDEELSYRIKCIEEDILYFGFFHEIYSCEEPFEYEKRNL
;
A
#
# COMPACT_ATOMS: atom_id res chain seq x y z
N MET A 1 -28.10 -21.45 3.32
CA MET A 1 -28.22 -20.14 4.00
C MET A 1 -27.06 -19.84 4.94
N TRP A 2 -26.57 -20.81 5.73
CA TRP A 2 -25.45 -20.59 6.68
C TRP A 2 -24.06 -20.52 6.03
N LYS A 3 -23.87 -21.05 4.81
CA LYS A 3 -22.60 -20.95 4.08
C LYS A 3 -22.33 -19.58 3.42
N ILE A 4 -23.36 -18.75 3.25
CA ILE A 4 -23.23 -17.42 2.61
C ILE A 4 -22.84 -16.35 3.65
N ILE A 5 -23.30 -16.49 4.89
CA ILE A 5 -23.01 -15.52 5.97
C ILE A 5 -21.54 -15.61 6.44
N ILE A 6 -20.93 -16.80 6.40
CA ILE A 6 -19.52 -16.99 6.78
C ILE A 6 -18.58 -16.46 5.69
N GLY A 7 -18.98 -16.54 4.42
CA GLY A 7 -18.23 -15.98 3.28
C GLY A 7 -18.15 -14.44 3.33
N ILE A 8 -19.28 -13.79 3.60
CA ILE A 8 -19.34 -12.32 3.70
C ILE A 8 -18.56 -11.82 4.93
N GLY A 9 -18.57 -12.55 6.05
CA GLY A 9 -17.81 -12.18 7.25
C GLY A 9 -16.28 -12.25 7.06
N LEU A 10 -15.79 -13.28 6.36
CA LEU A 10 -14.36 -13.39 6.02
C LEU A 10 -13.95 -12.35 4.98
N GLU A 11 -14.76 -12.11 3.95
CA GLU A 11 -14.51 -11.07 2.93
C GLU A 11 -14.49 -9.67 3.55
N PHE A 12 -15.38 -9.37 4.50
CA PHE A 12 -15.42 -8.07 5.19
C PHE A 12 -14.24 -7.88 6.16
N LEU A 13 -13.80 -8.94 6.85
CA LEU A 13 -12.57 -8.91 7.65
C LEU A 13 -11.32 -8.78 6.77
N PHE A 14 -11.30 -9.44 5.61
CA PHE A 14 -10.18 -9.40 4.67
C PHE A 14 -10.06 -8.04 3.98
N LEU A 15 -11.17 -7.45 3.51
CA LEU A 15 -11.21 -6.09 2.96
C LEU A 15 -10.79 -5.06 4.02
N ASN A 16 -11.31 -5.15 5.25
CA ASN A 16 -10.88 -4.26 6.33
C ASN A 16 -9.40 -4.44 6.64
N THR A 17 -8.87 -5.67 6.65
CA THR A 17 -7.44 -5.90 6.91
C THR A 17 -6.55 -5.30 5.81
N ILE A 18 -6.93 -5.41 4.54
CA ILE A 18 -6.23 -4.80 3.40
C ILE A 18 -6.23 -3.28 3.52
N ILE A 19 -7.42 -2.68 3.71
CA ILE A 19 -7.58 -1.23 3.80
C ILE A 19 -6.82 -0.67 5.02
N ILE A 20 -6.88 -1.38 6.15
CA ILE A 20 -6.20 -0.99 7.38
C ILE A 20 -4.67 -1.07 7.20
N ALA A 21 -4.15 -2.16 6.60
CA ALA A 21 -2.72 -2.31 6.35
C ALA A 21 -2.19 -1.25 5.38
N GLY A 22 -2.90 -1.00 4.27
CA GLY A 22 -2.55 0.05 3.31
C GLY A 22 -2.59 1.44 3.92
N LYS A 23 -3.63 1.78 4.69
CA LYS A 23 -3.75 3.08 5.36
C LYS A 23 -2.69 3.32 6.43
N PHE A 24 -2.41 2.32 7.28
CA PHE A 24 -1.34 2.47 8.27
C PHE A 24 0.03 2.55 7.58
N TRP A 25 0.25 1.77 6.53
CA TRP A 25 1.48 1.85 5.75
C TRP A 25 1.68 3.25 5.13
N GLY A 26 0.66 3.77 4.45
CA GLY A 26 0.64 5.12 3.88
C GLY A 26 0.95 6.20 4.92
N ASN A 27 0.23 6.18 6.05
CA ASN A 27 0.47 7.16 7.12
C ASN A 27 1.91 7.11 7.66
N GLY A 28 2.49 5.91 7.82
CA GLY A 28 3.89 5.78 8.23
C GLY A 28 4.86 6.37 7.20
N MET A 29 4.61 6.12 5.90
CA MET A 29 5.42 6.68 4.82
C MET A 29 5.39 8.21 4.83
N ASP A 30 4.21 8.83 4.96
CA ASP A 30 4.06 10.30 4.98
C ASP A 30 4.93 10.98 6.06
N TRP A 31 5.14 10.31 7.19
CA TRP A 31 5.93 10.85 8.31
C TRP A 31 7.44 10.81 8.08
N ILE A 32 7.92 9.92 7.21
CA ILE A 32 9.35 9.65 7.03
C ILE A 32 9.82 9.74 5.56
N GLN A 33 8.94 10.10 4.63
CA GLN A 33 9.23 10.15 3.20
C GLN A 33 10.40 11.08 2.83
N SER A 34 10.58 12.18 3.56
CA SER A 34 11.67 13.13 3.31
C SER A 34 13.03 12.71 3.90
N GLU A 35 13.13 11.57 4.60
CA GLU A 35 14.42 11.09 5.12
C GLU A 35 15.23 10.41 4.00
N PRO A 36 16.43 10.93 3.65
CA PRO A 36 17.24 10.36 2.57
C PRO A 36 17.83 8.98 2.92
N ASP A 37 18.07 8.70 4.20
CA ASP A 37 18.67 7.43 4.62
C ASP A 37 17.63 6.29 4.61
N VAL A 38 17.81 5.33 3.70
CA VAL A 38 16.92 4.16 3.58
C VAL A 38 16.90 3.29 4.85
N GLY A 39 18.02 3.22 5.57
CA GLY A 39 18.11 2.45 6.82
C GLY A 39 17.28 3.09 7.93
N LYS A 40 17.31 4.42 8.06
CA LYS A 40 16.45 5.13 9.00
C LYS A 40 14.97 5.04 8.65
N ARG A 41 14.62 5.09 7.36
CA ARG A 41 13.23 4.87 6.92
C ARG A 41 12.74 3.47 7.27
N LYS A 42 13.57 2.44 7.08
CA LYS A 42 13.25 1.07 7.51
C LYS A 42 13.03 0.99 9.02
N GLN A 43 13.98 1.50 9.80
CA GLN A 43 13.89 1.47 11.26
C GLN A 43 12.62 2.19 11.76
N PHE A 44 12.32 3.37 11.20
CA PHE A 44 11.10 4.10 11.54
C PHE A 44 9.84 3.28 11.24
N MET A 45 9.76 2.66 10.06
CA MET A 45 8.59 1.86 9.68
C MET A 45 8.44 0.62 10.54
N GLU A 46 9.54 -0.03 10.92
CA GLU A 46 9.54 -1.14 11.88
C GLU A 46 8.99 -0.70 13.25
N ASP A 47 9.51 0.39 13.82
CA ASP A 47 9.08 0.91 15.12
C ASP A 47 7.62 1.41 15.10
N TYR A 48 7.23 2.06 14.00
CA TYR A 48 5.87 2.53 13.76
C TYR A 48 4.89 1.37 13.70
N PHE A 49 5.19 0.33 12.91
CA PHE A 49 4.32 -0.83 12.78
C PHE A 49 4.24 -1.64 14.08
N GLU A 50 5.34 -1.80 14.82
CA GLU A 50 5.29 -2.43 16.15
C GLU A 50 4.34 -1.69 17.10
N THR A 51 4.36 -0.35 17.07
CA THR A 51 3.44 0.47 17.88
C THR A 51 1.98 0.29 17.45
N VAL A 52 1.70 0.34 16.15
CA VAL A 52 0.35 0.13 15.60
C VAL A 52 -0.16 -1.27 15.94
N LEU A 53 0.67 -2.30 15.77
CA LEU A 53 0.33 -3.69 16.05
C LEU A 53 0.12 -3.93 17.55
N ALA A 54 0.89 -3.30 18.43
CA ALA A 54 0.67 -3.37 19.87
C ALA A 54 -0.72 -2.83 20.25
N GLY A 55 -1.11 -1.69 19.68
CA GLY A 55 -2.46 -1.13 19.88
C GLY A 55 -3.55 -2.04 19.30
N TYR A 56 -3.36 -2.59 18.10
CA TYR A 56 -4.37 -3.49 17.52
C TYR A 56 -4.52 -4.80 18.32
N ARG A 57 -3.39 -5.35 18.81
CA ARG A 57 -3.36 -6.57 19.63
C ARG A 57 -3.98 -6.40 21.02
N SER A 58 -4.11 -5.18 21.54
CA SER A 58 -4.82 -4.96 22.82
C SER A 58 -6.31 -5.23 22.72
N GLU A 59 -6.90 -4.98 21.55
CA GLU A 59 -8.33 -5.11 21.30
C GLU A 59 -8.69 -6.37 20.49
N THR A 60 -7.76 -6.88 19.68
CA THR A 60 -8.04 -7.95 18.70
C THR A 60 -6.96 -9.02 18.69
N ARG A 61 -7.36 -10.29 18.66
CA ARG A 61 -6.41 -11.39 18.46
C ARG A 61 -5.89 -11.40 17.02
N LEU A 62 -4.63 -11.04 16.84
CA LEU A 62 -3.93 -11.11 15.57
C LEU A 62 -2.91 -12.26 15.60
N ASP A 63 -3.03 -13.21 14.67
CA ASP A 63 -2.05 -14.29 14.56
C ASP A 63 -0.78 -13.81 13.86
N HIS A 64 0.39 -14.22 14.35
CA HIS A 64 1.67 -13.80 13.77
C HIS A 64 1.82 -14.23 12.31
N THR A 65 1.20 -15.33 11.89
CA THR A 65 1.30 -15.78 10.50
C THR A 65 0.57 -14.85 9.53
N MET A 66 -0.41 -14.07 10.00
CA MET A 66 -1.08 -13.04 9.21
C MET A 66 -0.16 -11.86 8.88
N LEU A 67 0.92 -11.65 9.66
CA LEU A 67 1.92 -10.63 9.32
C LEU A 67 2.80 -11.06 8.13
N ASN A 68 2.95 -12.37 7.90
CA ASN A 68 3.67 -12.87 6.73
C ASN A 68 2.95 -12.54 5.42
N THR A 69 1.65 -12.23 5.46
CA THR A 69 0.86 -11.80 4.29
C THR A 69 0.82 -10.28 4.14
N LEU A 70 1.45 -9.51 5.02
CA LEU A 70 1.48 -8.05 4.94
C LEU A 70 2.06 -7.54 3.60
N PRO A 71 3.19 -8.06 3.07
CA PRO A 71 3.71 -7.62 1.77
C PRO A 71 2.70 -7.83 0.64
N LEU A 72 1.97 -8.95 0.66
CA LEU A 72 0.92 -9.25 -0.31
C LEU A 72 -0.23 -8.25 -0.23
N PHE A 73 -0.66 -7.86 0.97
CA PHE A 73 -1.72 -6.87 1.13
C PHE A 73 -1.32 -5.46 0.72
N ILE A 74 -0.07 -5.08 0.98
CA ILE A 74 0.50 -3.82 0.52
C ILE A 74 0.53 -3.78 -1.02
N GLN A 75 0.94 -4.87 -1.67
CA GLN A 75 0.86 -4.99 -3.13
C GLN A 75 -0.58 -4.95 -3.66
N ALA A 76 -1.51 -5.65 -2.99
CA ALA A 76 -2.92 -5.64 -3.40
C ALA A 76 -3.53 -4.24 -3.31
N ASN A 77 -3.19 -3.46 -2.28
CA ASN A 77 -3.61 -2.07 -2.17
C ASN A 77 -2.94 -1.18 -3.23
N LEU A 78 -1.68 -1.41 -3.57
CA LEU A 78 -1.03 -0.72 -4.70
C LEU A 78 -1.79 -0.96 -6.01
N LEU A 79 -2.18 -2.21 -6.29
CA LEU A 79 -2.96 -2.55 -7.47
C LEU A 79 -4.36 -1.92 -7.46
N GLU A 80 -5.05 -1.95 -6.31
CA GLU A 80 -6.33 -1.26 -6.11
C GLU A 80 -6.21 0.23 -6.47
N ASN A 81 -5.18 0.91 -5.95
CA ASN A 81 -4.96 2.33 -6.21
C ASN A 81 -4.72 2.66 -7.69
N ILE A 82 -4.10 1.74 -8.45
CA ILE A 82 -3.93 1.88 -9.91
C ILE A 82 -5.29 1.76 -10.62
N ILE A 83 -6.09 0.77 -10.23
CA ILE A 83 -7.42 0.55 -10.83
C ILE A 83 -8.36 1.72 -10.52
N ASP A 84 -8.35 2.20 -9.27
CA ASP A 84 -9.14 3.34 -8.82
C ASP A 84 -8.83 4.61 -9.63
N ALA A 85 -7.54 4.89 -9.89
CA ALA A 85 -7.13 6.03 -10.72
C ALA A 85 -7.76 6.00 -12.13
N PHE A 86 -7.72 4.85 -12.81
CA PHE A 86 -8.36 4.69 -14.12
C PHE A 86 -9.89 4.73 -14.05
N GLU A 87 -10.48 4.20 -12.99
CA GLU A 87 -11.91 4.29 -12.76
C GLU A 87 -12.37 5.74 -12.58
N VAL A 88 -11.62 6.55 -11.82
CA VAL A 88 -11.90 7.99 -11.64
C VAL A 88 -11.84 8.72 -12.98
N MET A 89 -10.79 8.54 -13.79
CA MET A 89 -10.67 9.14 -15.12
C MET A 89 -11.87 8.79 -16.00
N ARG A 90 -12.22 7.50 -16.06
CA ARG A 90 -13.38 7.02 -16.83
C ARG A 90 -14.68 7.68 -16.34
N ASN A 91 -14.88 7.76 -15.03
CA ASN A 91 -16.09 8.34 -14.44
C ASN A 91 -16.19 9.86 -14.69
N ASN A 92 -15.05 10.54 -14.84
CA ASN A 92 -14.97 11.96 -15.21
C ASN A 92 -15.05 12.21 -16.73
N GLY A 93 -14.99 11.16 -17.56
CA GLY A 93 -14.92 11.30 -19.02
C GLY A 93 -13.57 11.79 -19.52
N GLU A 94 -12.52 11.59 -18.73
CA GLU A 94 -11.13 11.88 -19.09
C GLU A 94 -10.56 10.73 -19.93
N GLU A 95 -9.65 11.05 -20.84
CA GLU A 95 -8.86 10.01 -21.53
C GLU A 95 -7.88 9.38 -20.52
N PRO A 96 -7.64 8.07 -20.59
CA PRO A 96 -6.64 7.43 -19.74
C PRO A 96 -5.27 8.10 -19.93
N GLU A 97 -4.66 8.55 -18.83
CA GLU A 97 -3.30 9.09 -18.78
C GLU A 97 -2.56 8.44 -17.60
N CYS A 98 -1.25 8.26 -17.74
CA CYS A 98 -0.38 7.92 -16.61
C CYS A 98 0.51 9.10 -16.27
N ASP A 99 0.10 9.86 -15.26
CA ASP A 99 0.95 10.87 -14.61
C ASP A 99 2.16 10.23 -13.93
N GLU A 100 3.04 11.04 -13.35
CA GLU A 100 4.29 10.60 -12.74
C GLU A 100 4.04 9.58 -11.62
N GLU A 101 3.05 9.85 -10.76
CA GLU A 101 2.72 9.01 -9.61
C GLU A 101 2.10 7.66 -10.04
N LEU A 102 1.14 7.69 -10.97
CA LEU A 102 0.54 6.47 -11.51
C LEU A 102 1.59 5.64 -12.26
N SER A 103 2.48 6.28 -13.00
CA SER A 103 3.60 5.63 -13.70
C SER A 103 4.57 4.95 -12.75
N TYR A 104 4.86 5.59 -11.60
CA TYR A 104 5.69 5.03 -10.53
C TYR A 104 5.05 3.79 -9.90
N ARG A 105 3.75 3.86 -9.60
CA ARG A 105 2.98 2.75 -9.04
C ARG A 105 2.96 1.55 -9.99
N ILE A 106 2.72 1.79 -11.28
CA ILE A 106 2.75 0.74 -12.31
C ILE A 106 4.16 0.14 -12.41
N LYS A 107 5.21 0.95 -12.38
CA LYS A 107 6.61 0.48 -12.40
C LYS A 107 6.90 -0.48 -11.25
N CYS A 108 6.40 -0.17 -10.06
CA CYS A 108 6.57 -1.04 -8.89
C CYS A 108 5.90 -2.41 -9.09
N ILE A 109 4.72 -2.46 -9.71
CA ILE A 109 4.03 -3.73 -9.99
C ILE A 109 4.73 -4.52 -11.10
N GLU A 110 5.17 -3.86 -12.18
CA GLU A 110 5.83 -4.52 -13.32
C GLU A 110 7.16 -5.18 -12.95
N GLU A 111 7.89 -4.60 -11.99
CA GLU A 111 9.21 -5.07 -11.57
C GLU A 111 9.21 -5.77 -10.20
N ASP A 112 8.04 -6.15 -9.69
CA ASP A 112 7.87 -6.81 -8.38
C ASP A 112 8.53 -6.03 -7.21
N ILE A 113 8.54 -4.69 -7.30
CA ILE A 113 9.13 -3.81 -6.28
C ILE A 113 8.13 -3.66 -5.12
N LEU A 114 8.52 -4.20 -3.96
CA LEU A 114 7.70 -4.20 -2.75
C LEU A 114 7.59 -2.83 -2.09
N TYR A 115 6.60 -2.69 -1.21
CA TYR A 115 6.45 -1.53 -0.31
C TYR A 115 6.41 -0.18 -1.03
N PHE A 116 5.69 -0.09 -2.15
CA PHE A 116 5.62 1.13 -2.98
C PHE A 116 7.00 1.63 -3.41
N GLY A 117 7.99 0.75 -3.55
CA GLY A 117 9.37 1.13 -3.86
C GLY A 117 10.05 1.97 -2.77
N PHE A 118 9.42 2.17 -1.61
CA PHE A 118 9.91 3.08 -0.58
C PHE A 118 11.36 2.75 -0.20
N PHE A 119 11.71 1.48 -0.04
CA PHE A 119 13.09 1.08 0.29
C PHE A 119 13.97 0.74 -0.91
N HIS A 120 13.51 1.02 -2.12
CA HIS A 120 14.17 0.71 -3.37
C HIS A 120 14.93 1.93 -3.91
N GLU A 121 15.90 1.70 -4.80
CA GLU A 121 16.71 2.76 -5.42
C GLU A 121 15.92 3.69 -6.36
N ILE A 122 14.71 3.28 -6.77
CA ILE A 122 13.82 4.11 -7.59
C ILE A 122 13.20 5.26 -6.79
N TYR A 123 13.23 5.17 -5.46
CA TYR A 123 12.62 6.15 -4.58
C TYR A 123 13.56 7.34 -4.36
N SER A 124 13.05 8.55 -4.60
CA SER A 124 13.72 9.80 -4.27
C SER A 124 13.02 10.48 -3.08
N CYS A 125 13.77 10.99 -2.11
CA CYS A 125 13.21 11.82 -1.04
C CYS A 125 12.99 13.28 -1.49
N GLU A 126 13.59 13.69 -2.62
CA GLU A 126 13.42 15.02 -3.22
C GLU A 126 12.15 15.08 -4.07
N GLU A 127 11.88 14.00 -4.80
CA GLU A 127 10.71 13.81 -5.68
C GLU A 127 10.05 12.45 -5.35
N PRO A 128 9.33 12.34 -4.20
CA PRO A 128 8.75 11.08 -3.76
C PRO A 128 7.70 10.56 -4.73
N PHE A 129 7.80 9.26 -5.05
CA PHE A 129 6.84 8.53 -5.88
C PHE A 129 6.69 9.08 -7.31
N GLU A 130 7.68 9.81 -7.82
CA GLU A 130 7.67 10.29 -9.21
C GLU A 130 8.40 9.32 -10.15
N TYR A 131 7.85 9.12 -11.34
CA TYR A 131 8.47 8.36 -12.42
C TYR A 131 8.11 8.97 -13.77
N GLU A 132 8.83 8.57 -14.83
CA GLU A 132 8.59 9.07 -16.18
C GLU A 132 7.14 8.81 -16.62
N LYS A 133 6.43 9.86 -17.07
CA LYS A 133 5.09 9.75 -17.63
C LYS A 133 5.05 8.74 -18.77
N ARG A 134 3.94 7.98 -18.83
CA ARG A 134 3.73 6.98 -19.87
C ARG A 134 2.62 7.41 -20.81
N ASN A 135 2.82 7.15 -22.11
CA ASN A 135 1.72 7.16 -23.07
C ASN A 135 1.07 5.77 -23.05
N LEU A 136 -0.25 5.73 -22.87
CA LEU A 136 -1.06 4.52 -22.93
C LEU A 136 -1.40 4.11 -24.37
#